data_AF-A0A0P6JSN9-F1
#
_entry.id   AF-A0A0P6JSN9-F1
#
_cell.length_a   1.000
_cell.length_b   1.000
_cell.length_c   1.000
_cell.angle_alpha   90.00
_cell.angle_beta   90.00
_cell.angle_gamma   90.00
#
_symmetry.space_group_name_H-M   'P 1'
#
loop_
_entity.id
_entity.type
_entity.pdbx_description
1 polymer ?
#
loop_
_entity_poly.entity_id
_entity_poly.type
_entity_poly.pdbx_seq_one_letter_code
_entity_poly.pdbx_strand_id
1 'polypeptide(L)'
;MSKRSGKQSENLVERLKRTNYYNEQRNLKPGHCNKFLHACIDPQFLQGEHGAEVLSKLNALNLKYEIKQQLMPRVITFYRTSQQNLTPQGTMTEKNVDQKFMIFLISGEELVRRVKGKNLLALVQQLQDLYPGKSVYLLVFGLITYCRNHRGCVGRRETEIALTEVQLFADCSHQLIESAEEVGNFVAQLGKSLAELPYKQQQNEKYNQEQLYLGNEKKGCVRVEGSAGLHQLYQNQLVKIPSVTLEIAEAIIAEYPTLSKLIEGFRMNGPSLLATIPIRRAGGPITSSVRRIGPELSKKLCTIYSSLDPKQKL
;
A
#
# COMPACT_ATOMS: atom_id res chain seq x y z
N MET A 1 15.60 38.27 38.69
CA MET A 1 16.36 37.19 37.99
C MET A 1 15.50 35.97 37.59
N SER A 2 14.33 35.72 38.20
CA SER A 2 13.48 34.54 37.91
C SER A 2 12.76 34.53 36.53
N LYS A 3 12.42 35.69 35.94
CA LYS A 3 11.75 35.74 34.62
C LYS A 3 12.65 35.40 33.42
N ARG A 4 13.98 35.51 33.55
CA ARG A 4 14.95 35.23 32.48
C ARG A 4 15.27 33.73 32.34
N SER A 5 15.30 33.01 33.46
CA SER A 5 15.47 31.55 33.48
C SER A 5 14.23 30.82 32.94
N GLY A 6 13.01 31.30 33.24
CA GLY A 6 11.76 30.76 32.68
C GLY A 6 11.69 30.83 31.15
N LYS A 7 11.98 32.00 30.56
CA LYS A 7 12.01 32.17 29.08
C LYS A 7 13.09 31.35 28.37
N GLN A 8 14.25 31.14 28.99
CA GLN A 8 15.29 30.26 28.44
C GLN A 8 14.89 28.78 28.49
N SER A 9 14.22 28.34 29.57
CA SER A 9 13.70 26.97 29.67
C SER A 9 12.54 26.71 28.68
N GLU A 10 11.64 27.66 28.47
CA GLU A 10 10.54 27.55 27.49
C GLU A 10 11.05 27.43 26.05
N ASN A 11 12.05 28.25 25.67
CA ASN A 11 12.65 28.23 24.33
C ASN A 11 13.43 26.91 24.06
N LEU A 12 14.08 26.35 25.10
CA LEU A 12 14.72 25.04 25.03
C LEU A 12 13.68 23.92 24.83
N VAL A 13 12.59 23.94 25.58
CA VAL A 13 11.50 22.96 25.46
C VAL A 13 10.86 23.01 24.07
N GLU A 14 10.61 24.20 23.52
CA GLU A 14 10.05 24.35 22.17
C GLU A 14 10.99 23.83 21.08
N ARG A 15 12.30 24.11 21.20
CA ARG A 15 13.33 23.56 20.29
C ARG A 15 13.43 22.04 20.37
N LEU A 16 13.31 21.46 21.57
CA LEU A 16 13.33 20.01 21.78
C LEU A 16 12.06 19.36 21.20
N LYS A 17 10.88 19.96 21.39
CA LYS A 17 9.62 19.52 20.76
C LYS A 17 9.72 19.50 19.24
N ARG A 18 10.23 20.57 18.64
CA ARG A 18 10.40 20.67 17.18
C ARG A 18 11.40 19.63 16.66
N THR A 19 12.52 19.44 17.34
CA THR A 19 13.50 18.39 17.00
C THR A 19 12.88 17.00 17.08
N ASN A 20 12.10 16.71 18.13
CA ASN A 20 11.44 15.43 18.29
C ASN A 20 10.43 15.16 17.18
N TYR A 21 9.60 16.15 16.84
CA TYR A 21 8.66 16.07 15.72
C TYR A 21 9.37 15.72 14.40
N TYR A 22 10.48 16.39 14.07
CA TYR A 22 11.23 16.07 12.85
C TYR A 22 11.84 14.66 12.87
N ASN A 23 12.30 14.20 14.03
CA ASN A 23 12.81 12.84 14.20
C ASN A 23 11.71 11.80 14.01
N GLU A 24 10.54 11.99 14.61
CA GLU A 24 9.37 11.11 14.43
C GLU A 24 8.96 11.04 12.95
N GLN A 25 8.87 12.19 12.28
CA GLN A 25 8.55 12.24 10.84
C GLN A 25 9.59 11.53 9.98
N ARG A 26 10.88 11.62 10.32
CA ARG A 26 11.94 10.84 9.64
C ARG A 26 11.79 9.34 9.91
N ASN A 27 11.48 8.96 11.14
CA ASN A 27 11.34 7.57 11.57
C ASN A 27 10.16 6.87 10.90
N LEU A 28 9.11 7.60 10.48
CA LEU A 28 7.99 7.03 9.74
C LEU A 28 8.28 6.73 8.27
N LYS A 29 9.30 7.36 7.67
CA LYS A 29 9.58 7.21 6.23
C LYS A 29 9.98 5.77 5.86
N PRO A 30 9.62 5.32 4.63
CA PRO A 30 10.13 4.07 4.08
C PRO A 30 11.66 4.00 4.17
N GLY A 31 12.19 2.85 4.58
CA GLY A 31 13.63 2.63 4.81
C GLY A 31 14.12 2.92 6.23
N HIS A 32 13.46 3.81 7.00
CA HIS A 32 13.78 4.05 8.41
C HIS A 32 12.81 3.37 9.38
N CYS A 33 11.55 3.25 8.98
CA CYS A 33 10.45 2.76 9.83
C CYS A 33 10.61 1.32 10.36
N ASN A 34 11.27 0.43 9.62
CA ASN A 34 11.44 -0.98 10.02
C ASN A 34 12.15 -1.13 11.37
N LYS A 35 13.06 -0.20 11.72
CA LYS A 35 13.85 -0.26 12.96
C LYS A 35 13.04 -0.08 14.23
N PHE A 36 11.80 0.40 14.10
CA PHE A 36 10.87 0.66 15.19
C PHE A 36 9.75 -0.37 15.26
N LEU A 37 9.66 -1.27 14.27
CA LEU A 37 8.69 -2.36 14.27
C LEU A 37 9.37 -3.63 14.78
N HIS A 38 8.67 -4.33 15.66
CA HIS A 38 9.11 -5.57 16.27
C HIS A 38 8.13 -6.69 15.95
N ALA A 39 8.64 -7.83 15.49
CA ALA A 39 7.87 -9.07 15.36
C ALA A 39 8.10 -9.95 16.59
N CYS A 40 7.04 -10.29 17.32
CA CYS A 40 7.07 -11.32 18.35
C CYS A 40 6.73 -12.65 17.69
N ILE A 41 7.69 -13.56 17.64
CA ILE A 41 7.56 -14.84 16.94
C ILE A 41 7.47 -15.95 17.98
N ASP A 42 6.39 -16.74 17.91
CA ASP A 42 6.31 -17.96 18.70
C ASP A 42 7.39 -18.96 18.25
N PRO A 43 8.12 -19.63 19.16
CA PRO A 43 9.15 -20.60 18.79
C PRO A 43 8.63 -21.72 17.88
N GLN A 44 7.37 -22.15 18.03
CA GLN A 44 6.80 -23.19 17.17
C GLN A 44 6.50 -22.69 15.76
N PHE A 45 6.35 -21.38 15.54
CA PHE A 45 6.25 -20.82 14.19
C PHE A 45 7.49 -21.14 13.36
N LEU A 46 8.66 -21.17 13.98
CA LEU A 46 9.94 -21.39 13.33
C LEU A 46 10.31 -22.88 13.20
N GLN A 47 9.47 -23.79 13.70
CA GLN A 47 9.68 -25.22 13.58
C GLN A 47 9.33 -25.67 12.15
N GLY A 48 10.36 -26.02 11.38
CA GLY A 48 10.23 -26.50 10.00
C GLY A 48 11.24 -25.85 9.06
N GLU A 49 11.14 -26.20 7.78
CA GLU A 49 12.03 -25.69 6.73
C GLU A 49 11.87 -24.18 6.47
N HIS A 50 10.71 -23.60 6.75
CA HIS A 50 10.42 -22.18 6.55
C HIS A 50 11.00 -21.27 7.64
N GLY A 51 11.39 -21.80 8.80
CA GLY A 51 11.85 -20.99 9.93
C GLY A 51 13.10 -20.16 9.61
N ALA A 52 14.08 -20.76 8.94
CA ALA A 52 15.32 -20.08 8.54
C ALA A 52 15.05 -18.95 7.53
N GLU A 53 14.16 -19.18 6.55
CA GLU A 53 13.76 -18.17 5.56
C GLU A 53 13.08 -16.97 6.21
N VAL A 54 12.20 -17.20 7.20
CA VAL A 54 11.53 -16.11 7.94
C VAL A 54 12.55 -15.21 8.61
N LEU A 55 13.51 -15.78 9.35
CA LEU A 55 14.54 -14.98 10.03
C LEU A 55 15.47 -14.28 9.04
N SER A 56 15.86 -14.95 7.96
CA SER A 56 16.68 -14.40 6.89
C SER A 56 16.04 -13.15 6.26
N LYS A 57 14.76 -13.24 5.87
CA LYS A 57 14.02 -12.13 5.24
C LYS A 57 13.77 -10.97 6.20
N LEU A 58 13.49 -11.25 7.48
CA LEU A 58 13.36 -10.22 8.52
C LEU A 58 14.68 -9.45 8.76
N ASN A 59 15.80 -10.17 8.82
CA ASN A 59 17.13 -9.58 8.93
C ASN A 59 17.48 -8.72 7.71
N ALA A 60 17.20 -9.21 6.50
CA ALA A 60 17.41 -8.45 5.26
C ALA A 60 16.61 -7.14 5.23
N LEU A 61 15.43 -7.10 5.86
CA LEU A 61 14.62 -5.89 6.00
C LEU A 61 15.06 -4.95 7.13
N ASN A 62 16.03 -5.34 7.96
CA ASN A 62 16.35 -4.66 9.22
C ASN A 62 15.12 -4.48 10.13
N LEU A 63 14.22 -5.47 10.14
CA LEU A 63 13.05 -5.50 11.01
C LEU A 63 13.42 -6.26 12.28
N LYS A 64 13.19 -5.66 13.46
CA LYS A 64 13.55 -6.30 14.73
C LYS A 64 12.58 -7.43 15.04
N TYR A 65 13.06 -8.48 15.69
CA TYR A 65 12.21 -9.56 16.15
C TYR A 65 12.66 -10.10 17.50
N GLU A 66 11.73 -10.71 18.21
CA GLU A 66 11.95 -11.43 19.46
C GLU A 66 11.29 -12.80 19.37
N ILE A 67 11.97 -13.83 19.85
CA ILE A 67 11.45 -15.20 19.87
C ILE A 67 11.01 -15.48 21.31
N LYS A 68 9.70 -15.58 21.53
CA LYS A 68 9.11 -15.83 22.85
C LYS A 68 7.78 -16.55 22.72
N GLN A 69 7.44 -17.36 23.73
CA GLN A 69 6.15 -18.06 23.76
C GLN A 69 4.99 -17.06 23.65
N GLN A 70 4.06 -17.40 22.75
CA GLN A 70 2.82 -16.66 22.52
C GLN A 70 1.64 -17.34 23.23
N LEU A 71 0.48 -16.66 23.29
CA LEU A 71 -0.75 -17.23 23.87
C LEU A 71 -1.25 -18.45 23.08
N MET A 72 -0.92 -18.53 21.80
CA MET A 72 -1.12 -19.70 20.97
C MET A 72 0.16 -20.00 20.16
N PRO A 73 0.55 -21.28 19.99
CA PRO A 73 1.70 -21.63 19.19
C PRO A 73 1.55 -21.21 17.72
N ARG A 74 2.67 -21.09 17.01
CA ARG A 74 2.71 -20.77 15.57
C ARG A 74 2.02 -19.45 15.23
N VAL A 75 2.16 -18.48 16.12
CA VAL A 75 1.67 -17.11 15.94
C VAL A 75 2.84 -16.12 15.79
N ILE A 76 2.65 -15.12 14.93
CA ILE A 76 3.45 -13.90 14.92
C ILE A 76 2.54 -12.70 15.19
N THR A 77 2.89 -11.90 16.19
CA THR A 77 2.28 -10.57 16.42
C THR A 77 3.30 -9.48 16.19
N PHE A 78 2.84 -8.26 15.91
CA PHE A 78 3.74 -7.11 15.74
C PHE A 78 3.39 -6.00 16.72
N TYR A 79 4.42 -5.30 17.19
CA TYR A 79 4.28 -4.04 17.92
C TYR A 79 5.28 -3.02 17.40
N ARG A 80 4.99 -1.74 17.61
CA ARG A 80 5.89 -0.63 17.29
C ARG A 80 6.33 0.05 18.56
N THR A 81 7.63 0.29 18.69
CA THR A 81 8.16 1.15 19.75
C THR A 81 8.17 2.59 19.26
N SER A 82 7.35 3.42 19.88
CA SER A 82 7.34 4.87 19.67
C SER A 82 8.13 5.52 20.80
N GLN A 83 9.06 6.40 20.44
CA GLN A 83 9.72 7.29 21.38
C GLN A 83 8.73 8.41 21.70
N GLN A 84 8.07 8.37 22.86
CA GLN A 84 7.20 9.46 23.28
C GLN A 84 7.85 10.31 24.37
N ASN A 85 7.66 11.62 24.18
CA ASN A 85 7.77 12.73 25.13
C ASN A 85 9.08 12.88 25.92
N LEU A 86 9.66 14.07 25.83
CA LEU A 86 10.50 14.57 26.93
C LEU A 86 9.59 14.70 28.14
N THR A 87 9.90 13.96 29.21
CA THR A 87 9.42 14.36 30.53
C THR A 87 9.92 15.78 30.82
N PRO A 88 9.29 16.53 31.74
CA PRO A 88 9.82 17.82 32.21
C PRO A 88 11.27 17.74 32.74
N GLN A 89 11.75 16.52 33.01
CA GLN A 89 13.09 16.19 33.51
C GLN A 89 14.07 15.78 32.39
N GLY A 90 13.64 15.76 31.12
CA GLY A 90 14.50 15.44 29.97
C GLY A 90 14.67 13.95 29.66
N THR A 91 13.96 13.06 30.35
CA THR A 91 13.97 11.61 30.05
C THR A 91 13.02 11.25 28.92
N MET A 92 13.46 10.38 28.01
CA MET A 92 12.63 9.79 26.94
C MET A 92 11.91 8.55 27.48
N THR A 93 10.60 8.45 27.23
CA THR A 93 9.84 7.24 27.53
C THR A 93 9.57 6.43 26.27
N GLU A 94 9.84 5.13 26.31
CA GLU A 94 9.47 4.21 25.22
C GLU A 94 8.06 3.68 25.47
N LYS A 95 7.20 3.77 24.45
CA LYS A 95 5.86 3.20 24.48
C LYS A 95 5.74 2.18 23.36
N ASN A 96 5.32 0.97 23.71
CA ASN A 96 4.98 -0.06 22.74
C ASN A 96 3.51 0.07 22.35
N VAL A 97 3.26 0.07 21.04
CA VAL A 97 1.92 0.13 20.45
C VAL A 97 1.72 -1.12 19.60
N ASP A 98 0.80 -1.97 20.05
CA ASP A 98 0.39 -3.16 19.33
C ASP A 98 -0.12 -2.85 17.93
N GLN A 99 0.24 -3.70 16.97
CA GLN A 99 -0.31 -3.64 15.62
C GLN A 99 -1.56 -4.51 15.50
N LYS A 100 -2.46 -4.08 14.62
CA LYS A 100 -3.75 -4.75 14.35
C LYS A 100 -3.57 -6.15 13.75
N PHE A 101 -2.60 -6.34 12.85
CA PHE A 101 -2.49 -7.60 12.10
C PHE A 101 -1.56 -8.60 12.79
N MET A 102 -1.95 -9.88 12.72
CA MET A 102 -1.15 -11.01 13.20
C MET A 102 -1.14 -12.14 12.15
N ILE A 103 -0.18 -13.04 12.26
CA ILE A 103 -0.07 -14.22 11.41
C ILE A 103 -0.30 -15.46 12.26
N PHE A 104 -1.09 -16.40 11.75
CA PHE A 104 -1.22 -17.73 12.31
C PHE A 104 -0.89 -18.77 11.25
N LEU A 105 0.05 -19.66 11.55
CA LEU A 105 0.54 -20.68 10.62
C LEU A 105 0.00 -22.06 10.99
N ILE A 106 -0.65 -22.71 10.03
CA ILE A 106 -1.05 -24.12 10.10
C ILE A 106 -0.39 -24.93 8.99
N SER A 107 -0.11 -26.20 9.25
CA SER A 107 0.34 -27.12 8.20
C SER A 107 -0.84 -27.57 7.33
N GLY A 108 -0.54 -28.05 6.13
CA GLY A 108 -1.52 -28.70 5.26
C GLY A 108 -2.25 -29.84 5.97
N GLU A 109 -1.53 -30.65 6.76
CA GLU A 109 -2.10 -31.71 7.59
C GLU A 109 -3.14 -31.17 8.59
N GLU A 110 -2.77 -30.11 9.33
CA GLU A 110 -3.65 -29.49 10.31
C GLU A 110 -4.91 -28.96 9.64
N LEU A 111 -4.78 -28.25 8.51
CA LEU A 111 -5.93 -27.76 7.77
C LEU A 111 -6.86 -28.89 7.37
N VAL A 112 -6.34 -29.98 6.80
CA VAL A 112 -7.15 -31.14 6.40
C VAL A 112 -7.91 -31.71 7.60
N ARG A 113 -7.25 -31.85 8.75
CA ARG A 113 -7.89 -32.34 9.98
C ARG A 113 -9.01 -31.42 10.43
N ARG A 114 -8.80 -30.10 10.36
CA ARG A 114 -9.78 -29.08 10.77
C ARG A 114 -10.97 -28.98 9.82
N VAL A 115 -10.74 -29.15 8.52
CA VAL A 115 -11.81 -29.17 7.50
C VAL A 115 -12.68 -30.42 7.70
N LYS A 116 -12.08 -31.60 7.88
CA LYS A 116 -12.83 -32.83 8.19
C LYS A 116 -13.60 -32.73 9.50
N GLY A 117 -12.98 -32.15 10.52
CA GLY A 117 -13.58 -31.93 11.83
C GLY A 117 -14.57 -30.77 11.90
N LYS A 118 -14.76 -30.02 10.81
CA LYS A 118 -15.62 -28.82 10.72
C LYS A 118 -15.40 -27.83 11.87
N ASN A 119 -14.14 -27.61 12.25
CA ASN A 119 -13.77 -26.80 13.41
C ASN A 119 -12.68 -25.77 13.11
N LEU A 120 -12.43 -25.48 11.82
CA LEU A 120 -11.50 -24.44 11.40
C LEU A 120 -11.98 -23.05 11.84
N LEU A 121 -13.27 -22.75 11.69
CA LEU A 121 -13.85 -21.48 12.15
C LEU A 121 -13.67 -21.30 13.66
N ALA A 122 -14.01 -22.32 14.45
CA ALA A 122 -13.86 -22.29 15.89
C ALA A 122 -12.40 -22.06 16.34
N LEU A 123 -11.43 -22.64 15.63
CA LEU A 123 -10.00 -22.41 15.87
C LEU A 123 -9.62 -20.93 15.65
N VAL A 124 -10.11 -20.32 14.57
CA VAL A 124 -9.82 -18.91 14.26
C VAL A 124 -10.53 -17.98 15.25
N GLN A 125 -11.76 -18.29 15.65
CA GLN A 125 -12.48 -17.54 16.69
C GLN A 125 -11.76 -17.61 18.04
N GLN A 126 -11.27 -18.79 18.44
CA GLN A 126 -10.45 -18.95 19.64
C GLN A 126 -9.19 -18.07 19.59
N LEU A 127 -8.56 -17.94 18.42
CA LEU A 127 -7.43 -17.02 18.24
C LEU A 127 -7.85 -15.57 18.45
N GLN A 128 -9.00 -15.16 17.93
CA GLN A 128 -9.51 -13.79 18.09
C GLN A 128 -9.87 -13.47 19.54
N ASP A 129 -10.40 -14.45 20.27
CA ASP A 129 -10.71 -14.32 21.70
C ASP A 129 -9.42 -14.15 22.53
N LEU A 130 -8.35 -14.88 22.17
CA LEU A 130 -7.04 -14.73 22.82
C LEU A 130 -6.32 -13.44 22.44
N TYR A 131 -6.60 -12.89 21.25
CA TYR A 131 -5.98 -11.68 20.72
C TYR A 131 -7.03 -10.62 20.34
N PRO A 132 -7.72 -10.04 21.35
CA PRO A 132 -8.81 -9.11 21.09
C PRO A 132 -8.34 -7.90 20.28
N GLY A 133 -9.10 -7.55 19.25
CA GLY A 133 -8.83 -6.42 18.36
C GLY A 133 -7.77 -6.67 17.28
N LYS A 134 -7.20 -7.89 17.19
CA LYS A 134 -6.30 -8.27 16.10
C LYS A 134 -7.04 -8.95 14.95
N SER A 135 -6.62 -8.67 13.72
CA SER A 135 -7.07 -9.36 12.50
C SER A 135 -6.06 -10.44 12.11
N VAL A 136 -6.55 -11.64 11.85
CA VAL A 136 -5.75 -12.84 11.61
C VAL A 136 -5.47 -13.02 10.12
N TYR A 137 -4.20 -13.20 9.75
CA TYR A 137 -3.78 -13.79 8.49
C TYR A 137 -3.46 -15.28 8.70
N LEU A 138 -4.32 -16.15 8.18
CA LEU A 138 -4.15 -17.60 8.21
C LEU A 138 -3.22 -18.04 7.08
N LEU A 139 -2.00 -18.45 7.42
CA LEU A 139 -1.06 -19.05 6.49
C LEU A 139 -1.18 -20.56 6.55
N VAL A 140 -1.40 -21.19 5.41
CA VAL A 140 -1.46 -22.64 5.28
C VAL A 140 -0.23 -23.09 4.51
N PHE A 141 0.66 -23.85 5.15
CA PHE A 141 1.91 -24.29 4.56
C PHE A 141 1.89 -25.77 4.17
N GLY A 142 2.17 -26.06 2.90
CA GLY A 142 2.37 -27.42 2.38
C GLY A 142 1.07 -28.21 2.16
N LEU A 143 -0.04 -27.54 1.83
CA LEU A 143 -1.33 -28.21 1.63
C LEU A 143 -1.31 -29.11 0.39
N ILE A 144 -0.84 -28.60 -0.74
CA ILE A 144 -0.78 -29.35 -1.99
C ILE A 144 0.14 -30.55 -1.82
N THR A 145 1.31 -30.33 -1.23
CA THR A 145 2.28 -31.39 -0.94
C THR A 145 1.68 -32.48 -0.04
N TYR A 146 0.97 -32.08 1.02
CA TYR A 146 0.29 -33.02 1.90
C TYR A 146 -0.81 -33.83 1.18
N CYS A 147 -1.67 -33.16 0.41
CA CYS A 147 -2.77 -33.79 -0.34
C CYS A 147 -2.28 -34.73 -1.46
N ARG A 148 -1.11 -34.47 -2.05
CA ARG A 148 -0.47 -35.38 -3.01
C ARG A 148 -0.07 -36.70 -2.38
N ASN A 149 0.44 -36.66 -1.14
CA ASN A 149 0.86 -37.84 -0.38
C ASN A 149 -0.32 -38.57 0.28
N HIS A 150 -1.43 -37.87 0.54
CA HIS A 150 -2.64 -38.42 1.16
C HIS A 150 -3.84 -38.27 0.23
N ARG A 151 -3.89 -39.10 -0.82
CA ARG A 151 -4.98 -39.05 -1.80
C ARG A 151 -6.35 -39.23 -1.13
N GLY A 152 -7.33 -38.43 -1.55
CA GLY A 152 -8.67 -38.45 -0.99
C GLY A 152 -8.78 -37.90 0.44
N CYS A 153 -7.75 -37.21 0.94
CA CYS A 153 -7.82 -36.63 2.28
C CYS A 153 -8.85 -35.50 2.37
N VAL A 154 -8.92 -34.57 1.43
CA VAL A 154 -9.97 -33.53 1.42
C VAL A 154 -10.27 -33.13 -0.01
N GLY A 155 -11.54 -32.82 -0.30
CA GLY A 155 -11.93 -32.27 -1.60
C GLY A 155 -11.58 -30.78 -1.70
N ARG A 156 -11.20 -30.31 -2.90
CA ARG A 156 -10.98 -28.88 -3.16
C ARG A 156 -12.18 -28.02 -2.73
N ARG A 157 -13.40 -28.47 -3.06
CA ARG A 157 -14.65 -27.80 -2.70
C ARG A 157 -14.85 -27.69 -1.19
N GLU A 158 -14.55 -28.76 -0.45
CA GLU A 158 -14.69 -28.78 1.01
C GLU A 158 -13.72 -27.79 1.67
N THR A 159 -12.47 -27.76 1.21
CA THR A 159 -11.46 -26.80 1.67
C THR A 159 -11.86 -25.36 1.34
N GLU A 160 -12.32 -25.09 0.11
CA GLU A 160 -12.76 -23.74 -0.31
C GLU A 160 -13.96 -23.27 0.52
N ILE A 161 -14.93 -24.14 0.84
CA ILE A 161 -16.06 -23.80 1.71
C ILE A 161 -15.56 -23.41 3.11
N ALA A 162 -14.70 -24.22 3.73
CA ALA A 162 -14.20 -23.95 5.08
C ALA A 162 -13.38 -22.65 5.16
N LEU A 163 -12.54 -22.38 4.16
CA LEU A 163 -11.75 -21.13 4.09
C LEU A 163 -12.64 -19.91 3.83
N THR A 164 -13.68 -20.06 3.02
CA THR A 164 -14.67 -19.00 2.77
C THR A 164 -15.48 -18.70 4.03
N GLU A 165 -15.87 -19.73 4.79
CA GLU A 165 -16.57 -19.57 6.06
C GLU A 165 -15.73 -18.76 7.06
N VAL A 166 -14.45 -19.09 7.21
CA VAL A 166 -13.50 -18.32 8.04
C VAL A 166 -13.39 -16.87 7.56
N GLN A 167 -13.33 -16.64 6.25
CA GLN A 167 -13.25 -15.28 5.70
C GLN A 167 -14.51 -14.44 5.99
N LEU A 168 -15.70 -15.05 5.89
CA LEU A 168 -16.97 -14.35 6.09
C LEU A 168 -17.31 -14.12 7.57
N PHE A 169 -17.06 -15.10 8.42
CA PHE A 169 -17.52 -15.09 9.82
C PHE A 169 -16.45 -14.68 10.83
N ALA A 170 -15.18 -14.60 10.44
CA ALA A 170 -14.07 -14.25 11.34
C ALA A 170 -13.16 -13.12 10.81
N ASP A 171 -13.53 -12.38 9.76
CA ASP A 171 -12.69 -11.31 9.16
C ASP A 171 -11.22 -11.75 8.96
N CYS A 172 -11.04 -13.01 8.58
CA CYS A 172 -9.73 -13.64 8.48
C CYS A 172 -9.34 -13.83 7.02
N SER A 173 -8.20 -13.24 6.66
CA SER A 173 -7.59 -13.45 5.34
C SER A 173 -6.74 -14.71 5.37
N HIS A 174 -6.77 -15.51 4.31
CA HIS A 174 -5.99 -16.75 4.24
C HIS A 174 -5.09 -16.78 3.00
N GLN A 175 -3.97 -17.50 3.09
CA GLN A 175 -3.08 -17.75 1.96
C GLN A 175 -2.55 -19.18 2.01
N LEU A 176 -2.64 -19.88 0.89
CA LEU A 176 -2.06 -21.21 0.68
C LEU A 176 -0.66 -21.04 0.11
N ILE A 177 0.33 -21.62 0.77
CA ILE A 177 1.75 -21.46 0.47
C ILE A 177 2.41 -22.85 0.43
N GLU A 178 3.28 -23.08 -0.54
CA GLU A 178 3.98 -24.38 -0.67
C GLU A 178 5.49 -24.26 -0.46
N SER A 179 6.08 -23.08 -0.66
CA SER A 179 7.52 -22.87 -0.49
C SER A 179 7.88 -22.22 0.84
N ALA A 180 8.96 -22.69 1.47
CA ALA A 180 9.58 -22.06 2.63
C ALA A 180 9.90 -20.57 2.38
N GLU A 181 10.35 -20.24 1.17
CA GLU A 181 10.70 -18.87 0.79
C GLU A 181 9.46 -17.96 0.76
N GLU A 182 8.32 -18.49 0.28
CA GLU A 182 7.06 -17.75 0.22
C GLU A 182 6.53 -17.39 1.61
N VAL A 183 6.71 -18.28 2.60
CA VAL A 183 6.38 -17.98 4.01
C VAL A 183 7.25 -16.82 4.51
N GLY A 184 8.56 -16.87 4.28
CA GLY A 184 9.47 -15.79 4.65
C GLY A 184 9.13 -14.46 3.97
N ASN A 185 8.84 -14.50 2.66
CA ASN A 185 8.44 -13.35 1.88
C ASN A 185 7.12 -12.74 2.41
N PHE A 186 6.13 -13.55 2.78
CA PHE A 186 4.87 -13.07 3.34
C PHE A 186 5.08 -12.33 4.67
N VAL A 187 5.80 -12.95 5.62
CA VAL A 187 6.08 -12.35 6.93
C VAL A 187 6.82 -11.01 6.77
N ALA A 188 7.83 -10.99 5.89
CA ALA A 188 8.59 -9.80 5.55
C ALA A 188 7.73 -8.70 4.90
N GLN A 189 6.87 -9.06 3.96
CA GLN A 189 5.97 -8.12 3.28
C GLN A 189 4.93 -7.53 4.23
N LEU A 190 4.33 -8.34 5.11
CA LEU A 190 3.40 -7.85 6.12
C LEU A 190 4.12 -6.93 7.11
N GLY A 191 5.28 -7.34 7.62
CA GLY A 191 6.11 -6.52 8.51
C GLY A 191 6.47 -5.16 7.89
N LYS A 192 6.95 -5.15 6.65
CA LYS A 192 7.22 -3.90 5.92
C LYS A 192 5.96 -3.04 5.74
N SER A 193 4.82 -3.67 5.43
CA SER A 193 3.55 -2.94 5.24
C SER A 193 3.07 -2.30 6.54
N LEU A 194 3.19 -2.99 7.67
CA LEU A 194 2.94 -2.45 9.01
C LEU A 194 3.92 -1.33 9.40
N ALA A 195 5.19 -1.47 8.99
CA ALA A 195 6.21 -0.44 9.21
C ALA A 195 5.90 0.85 8.44
N GLU A 196 5.38 0.74 7.22
CA GLU A 196 5.02 1.89 6.38
C GLU A 196 3.59 2.42 6.62
N LEU A 197 2.76 1.70 7.39
CA LEU A 197 1.34 2.01 7.55
C LEU A 197 1.06 3.45 8.05
N PRO A 198 1.71 3.96 9.12
CA PRO A 198 1.42 5.31 9.59
C PRO A 198 1.83 6.39 8.58
N TYR A 199 2.93 6.18 7.86
CA TYR A 199 3.36 7.08 6.79
C TYR A 199 2.35 7.09 5.65
N LYS A 200 1.87 5.91 5.22
CA LYS A 200 0.83 5.79 4.19
C LYS A 200 -0.48 6.45 4.61
N GLN A 201 -0.87 6.33 5.88
CA GLN A 201 -2.05 7.04 6.42
C GLN A 201 -1.90 8.55 6.36
N GLN A 202 -0.76 9.11 6.79
CA GLN A 202 -0.48 10.54 6.70
C GLN A 202 -0.45 11.05 5.25
N GLN A 203 0.17 10.29 4.33
CA GLN A 203 0.13 10.62 2.92
C GLN A 203 -1.31 10.58 2.38
N ASN A 204 -2.08 9.56 2.76
CA ASN A 204 -3.47 9.45 2.33
C ASN A 204 -4.29 10.64 2.83
N GLU A 205 -4.22 11.00 4.10
CA GLU A 205 -4.90 12.19 4.65
C GLU A 205 -4.53 13.49 3.92
N LYS A 206 -3.24 13.65 3.57
CA LYS A 206 -2.76 14.80 2.81
C LYS A 206 -3.32 14.85 1.38
N TYR A 207 -3.40 13.72 0.69
CA TYR A 207 -3.83 13.69 -0.72
C TYR A 207 -5.34 13.49 -0.92
N ASN A 208 -6.04 12.90 0.06
CA ASN A 208 -7.50 12.67 -0.01
C ASN A 208 -8.28 13.98 -0.03
N GLN A 209 -7.75 15.04 0.60
CA GLN A 209 -8.47 16.29 0.73
C GLN A 209 -8.48 17.11 -0.56
N GLU A 210 -7.51 16.95 -1.48
CA GLU A 210 -7.43 17.85 -2.64
C GLU A 210 -7.12 17.19 -4.01
N GLN A 211 -6.36 16.09 -4.15
CA GLN A 211 -5.77 15.78 -5.46
C GLN A 211 -5.43 14.29 -5.67
N LEU A 212 -6.44 13.48 -6.03
CA LEU A 212 -6.26 12.07 -6.43
C LEU A 212 -5.26 11.92 -7.61
N TYR A 213 -5.14 12.95 -8.47
CA TYR A 213 -4.31 12.94 -9.66
C TYR A 213 -2.85 13.37 -9.44
N LEU A 214 -2.51 13.91 -8.27
CA LEU A 214 -1.16 14.41 -7.94
C LEU A 214 -0.44 13.57 -6.87
N GLY A 215 -1.08 12.53 -6.32
CA GLY A 215 -0.50 11.64 -5.30
C GLY A 215 0.71 10.79 -5.73
N ASN A 216 1.22 10.96 -6.95
CA ASN A 216 2.40 10.26 -7.47
C ASN A 216 3.47 11.27 -7.92
N GLU A 217 4.00 12.06 -6.98
CA GLU A 217 4.96 13.16 -7.24
C GLU A 217 6.21 12.75 -8.07
N LYS A 218 6.54 11.44 -8.16
CA LYS A 218 7.76 10.95 -8.84
C LYS A 218 7.54 10.02 -10.04
N LYS A 219 6.30 9.59 -10.33
CA LYS A 219 6.05 8.67 -11.46
C LYS A 219 5.66 9.45 -12.72
N GLY A 220 6.46 9.32 -13.77
CA GLY A 220 6.20 9.93 -15.08
C GLY A 220 6.68 11.38 -15.22
N CYS A 221 7.60 11.84 -14.37
CA CYS A 221 8.28 13.11 -14.58
C CYS A 221 9.18 13.02 -15.82
N VAL A 222 9.17 14.07 -16.64
CA VAL A 222 10.00 14.18 -17.84
C VAL A 222 11.15 15.13 -17.55
N ARG A 223 12.38 14.68 -17.82
CA ARG A 223 13.55 15.56 -17.77
C ARG A 223 13.52 16.47 -19.00
N VAL A 224 13.56 17.78 -18.77
CA VAL A 224 13.56 18.78 -19.84
C VAL A 224 14.89 19.53 -19.82
N GLU A 225 15.59 19.53 -20.95
CA GLU A 225 16.85 20.26 -21.15
C GLU A 225 16.74 21.11 -22.43
N GLY A 226 16.60 22.42 -22.27
CA GLY A 226 16.29 23.31 -23.38
C GLY A 226 14.92 22.95 -24.00
N SER A 227 14.92 22.57 -25.28
CA SER A 227 13.73 22.09 -26.00
C SER A 227 13.54 20.56 -25.94
N ALA A 228 14.58 19.82 -25.53
CA ALA A 228 14.51 18.38 -25.43
C ALA A 228 13.58 17.98 -24.26
N GLY A 229 12.62 17.10 -24.54
CA GLY A 229 11.64 16.61 -23.56
C GLY A 229 10.34 17.42 -23.48
N LEU A 230 10.22 18.58 -24.12
CA LEU A 230 8.97 19.37 -24.09
C LEU A 230 7.78 18.64 -24.73
N HIS A 231 8.03 17.89 -25.80
CA HIS A 231 7.01 17.06 -26.45
C HIS A 231 6.47 15.99 -25.48
N GLN A 232 7.37 15.25 -24.83
CA GLN A 232 7.02 14.20 -23.88
C GLN A 232 6.36 14.79 -22.63
N LEU A 233 6.78 15.99 -22.19
CA LEU A 233 6.13 16.71 -21.09
C LEU A 233 4.67 17.04 -21.45
N TYR A 234 4.44 17.58 -22.65
CA TYR A 234 3.09 17.93 -23.11
C TYR A 234 2.19 16.69 -23.26
N GLN A 235 2.73 15.60 -23.80
CA GLN A 235 2.04 14.30 -23.85
C GLN A 235 1.67 13.80 -22.44
N ASN A 236 2.61 13.84 -21.50
CA ASN A 236 2.35 13.42 -20.13
C ASN A 236 1.32 14.32 -19.43
N GLN A 237 1.32 15.63 -19.69
CA GLN A 237 0.29 16.54 -19.17
C GLN A 237 -1.11 16.16 -19.65
N LEU A 238 -1.27 15.86 -20.94
CA LEU A 238 -2.55 15.45 -21.52
C LEU A 238 -3.04 14.12 -20.92
N VAL A 239 -2.16 13.11 -20.79
CA VAL A 239 -2.51 11.79 -20.26
C VAL A 239 -2.90 11.82 -18.77
N LYS A 240 -2.51 12.85 -18.01
CA LYS A 240 -2.98 13.00 -16.62
C LYS A 240 -4.47 13.35 -16.53
N ILE A 241 -5.07 13.83 -17.61
CA ILE A 241 -6.49 14.19 -17.64
C ILE A 241 -7.32 12.90 -17.75
N PRO A 242 -8.32 12.69 -16.88
CA PRO A 242 -9.14 11.49 -16.93
C PRO A 242 -9.83 11.37 -18.29
N SER A 243 -9.79 10.16 -18.85
CA SER A 243 -10.31 9.81 -20.18
C SER A 243 -9.40 10.15 -21.37
N VAL A 244 -8.24 10.75 -21.15
CA VAL A 244 -7.21 10.93 -22.20
C VAL A 244 -6.24 9.75 -22.17
N THR A 245 -6.27 8.93 -23.22
CA THR A 245 -5.28 7.86 -23.43
C THR A 245 -4.06 8.40 -24.19
N LEU A 246 -2.98 7.60 -24.23
CA LEU A 246 -1.78 7.94 -25.00
C LEU A 246 -2.09 8.24 -26.48
N GLU A 247 -2.90 7.40 -27.13
CA GLU A 247 -3.32 7.57 -28.53
C GLU A 247 -4.10 8.88 -28.74
N ILE A 248 -4.95 9.27 -27.77
CA ILE A 248 -5.70 10.53 -27.84
C ILE A 248 -4.73 11.72 -27.68
N ALA A 249 -3.79 11.64 -26.74
CA ALA A 249 -2.78 12.68 -26.58
C ALA A 249 -1.93 12.85 -27.85
N GLU A 250 -1.51 11.75 -28.49
CA GLU A 250 -0.78 11.79 -29.75
C GLU A 250 -1.60 12.40 -30.89
N ALA A 251 -2.90 12.06 -30.99
CA ALA A 251 -3.79 12.65 -31.98
C ALA A 251 -3.97 14.16 -31.78
N ILE A 252 -4.07 14.63 -30.53
CA ILE A 252 -4.14 16.05 -30.21
C ILE A 252 -2.81 16.74 -30.55
N ILE A 253 -1.67 16.13 -30.20
CA ILE A 253 -0.34 16.72 -30.44
C ILE A 253 -0.03 16.80 -31.95
N ALA A 254 -0.53 15.87 -32.76
CA ALA A 254 -0.35 15.91 -34.21
C ALA A 254 -0.98 17.17 -34.83
N GLU A 255 -2.18 17.56 -34.39
CA GLU A 255 -2.89 18.76 -34.86
C GLU A 255 -2.43 20.04 -34.13
N TYR A 256 -2.14 19.92 -32.83
CA TYR A 256 -1.73 21.02 -31.95
C TYR A 256 -0.41 20.68 -31.25
N PRO A 257 0.75 20.90 -31.90
CA PRO A 257 2.06 20.46 -31.38
C PRO A 257 2.49 21.09 -30.05
N THR A 258 1.86 22.19 -29.64
CA THR A 258 2.15 22.90 -28.39
C THR A 258 0.88 23.24 -27.65
N LEU A 259 0.97 23.32 -26.31
CA LEU A 259 -0.15 23.71 -25.47
C LEU A 259 -0.71 25.09 -25.85
N SER A 260 0.16 26.05 -26.20
CA SER A 260 -0.27 27.40 -26.62
C SER A 260 -1.16 27.35 -27.86
N LYS A 261 -0.82 26.50 -28.85
CA LYS A 261 -1.64 26.31 -30.06
C LYS A 261 -2.98 25.66 -29.72
N LEU A 262 -3.01 24.72 -28.78
CA LEU A 262 -4.24 24.08 -28.34
C LEU A 262 -5.18 25.10 -27.66
N ILE A 263 -4.65 25.93 -26.77
CA ILE A 263 -5.42 26.98 -26.08
C ILE A 263 -5.96 28.01 -27.08
N GLU A 264 -5.13 28.46 -28.02
CA GLU A 264 -5.56 29.37 -29.08
C GLU A 264 -6.65 28.74 -29.96
N GLY A 265 -6.50 27.46 -30.31
CA GLY A 265 -7.52 26.72 -31.04
C GLY A 265 -8.87 26.71 -30.32
N PHE A 266 -8.87 26.45 -29.00
CA PHE A 266 -10.11 26.48 -28.21
C PHE A 266 -10.73 27.88 -28.14
N ARG A 267 -9.91 28.93 -28.05
CA ARG A 267 -10.38 30.32 -28.06
C ARG A 267 -11.08 30.69 -29.36
N MET A 268 -10.58 30.21 -30.51
CA MET A 268 -11.12 30.56 -31.82
C MET A 268 -12.33 29.71 -32.22
N ASN A 269 -12.28 28.40 -31.93
CA ASN A 269 -13.24 27.43 -32.47
C ASN A 269 -14.17 26.81 -31.40
N GLY A 270 -13.98 27.16 -30.12
CA GLY A 270 -14.84 26.74 -29.03
C GLY A 270 -14.68 25.27 -28.60
N PRO A 271 -15.63 24.75 -27.80
CA PRO A 271 -15.47 23.50 -27.05
C PRO A 271 -15.50 22.23 -27.91
N SER A 272 -15.91 22.31 -29.18
CA SER A 272 -16.03 21.16 -30.09
C SER A 272 -14.81 20.94 -30.98
N LEU A 273 -13.75 21.75 -30.82
CA LEU A 273 -12.54 21.73 -31.64
C LEU A 273 -11.96 20.33 -31.89
N LEU A 274 -11.82 19.53 -30.83
CA LEU A 274 -11.15 18.24 -30.90
C LEU A 274 -12.10 17.10 -31.30
N ALA A 275 -13.41 17.36 -31.36
CA ALA A 275 -14.42 16.30 -31.45
C ALA A 275 -14.27 15.41 -32.69
N THR A 276 -13.81 16.00 -33.80
CA THR A 276 -13.68 15.33 -35.10
C THR A 276 -12.32 14.69 -35.35
N ILE A 277 -11.33 14.90 -34.46
CA ILE A 277 -9.96 14.42 -34.67
C ILE A 277 -9.95 12.88 -34.67
N PRO A 278 -9.38 12.25 -35.71
CA PRO A 278 -9.28 10.80 -35.80
C PRO A 278 -8.16 10.25 -34.90
N ILE A 279 -8.44 9.14 -34.21
CA ILE A 279 -7.47 8.44 -33.37
C ILE A 279 -6.87 7.29 -34.18
N ARG A 280 -5.54 7.30 -34.36
CA ARG A 280 -4.81 6.22 -35.05
C ARG A 280 -4.49 5.11 -34.04
N ARG A 281 -4.97 3.88 -34.29
CA ARG A 281 -4.55 2.71 -33.50
C ARG A 281 -3.23 2.17 -34.06
N ALA A 282 -2.23 2.01 -33.21
CA ALA A 282 -1.00 1.31 -33.59
C ALA A 282 -1.26 -0.21 -33.61
N GLY A 283 -1.73 -0.75 -34.74
CA GLY A 283 -1.61 -2.19 -35.04
C GLY A 283 -2.86 -3.09 -34.90
N GLY A 284 -4.07 -2.59 -35.15
CA GLY A 284 -5.29 -3.43 -35.24
C GLY A 284 -5.84 -3.53 -36.68
N PRO A 285 -6.64 -4.58 -37.02
CA PRO A 285 -7.30 -4.69 -38.33
C PRO A 285 -8.09 -3.42 -38.64
N ILE A 286 -8.10 -3.02 -39.91
CA ILE A 286 -8.75 -1.80 -40.42
C ILE A 286 -10.26 -1.97 -40.26
N THR A 287 -10.82 -1.61 -39.10
CA THR A 287 -12.27 -1.51 -38.93
C THR A 287 -12.76 -0.27 -39.68
N SER A 288 -13.85 -0.40 -40.44
CA SER A 288 -14.41 0.62 -41.34
C SER A 288 -14.82 1.96 -40.68
N SER A 289 -14.89 2.03 -39.34
CA SER A 289 -15.16 3.29 -38.62
C SER A 289 -13.92 3.84 -37.93
N VAL A 290 -13.47 5.02 -38.35
CA VAL A 290 -12.40 5.76 -37.68
C VAL A 290 -12.90 6.29 -36.33
N ARG A 291 -12.33 5.80 -35.23
CA ARG A 291 -12.62 6.31 -33.88
C ARG A 291 -12.17 7.77 -33.78
N ARG A 292 -13.01 8.62 -33.19
CA ARG A 292 -12.71 10.04 -32.94
C ARG A 292 -12.69 10.34 -31.44
N ILE A 293 -12.12 11.47 -31.06
CA ILE A 293 -12.06 11.94 -29.67
C ILE A 293 -13.46 12.14 -29.08
N GLY A 294 -14.37 12.73 -29.85
CA GLY A 294 -15.75 12.99 -29.44
C GLY A 294 -15.96 14.33 -28.70
N PRO A 295 -17.20 14.84 -28.69
CA PRO A 295 -17.50 16.20 -28.21
C PRO A 295 -17.37 16.37 -26.70
N GLU A 296 -17.66 15.34 -25.91
CA GLU A 296 -17.58 15.41 -24.45
C GLU A 296 -16.15 15.62 -23.97
N LEU A 297 -15.20 14.85 -24.51
CA LEU A 297 -13.79 14.98 -24.16
C LEU A 297 -13.21 16.32 -24.63
N SER A 298 -13.61 16.79 -25.82
CA SER A 298 -13.24 18.11 -26.32
C SER A 298 -13.72 19.23 -25.39
N LYS A 299 -14.99 19.18 -24.95
CA LYS A 299 -15.57 20.15 -24.02
C LYS A 299 -14.86 20.12 -22.65
N LYS A 300 -14.54 18.93 -22.16
CA LYS A 300 -13.80 18.75 -20.91
C LYS A 300 -12.41 19.39 -20.99
N LEU A 301 -11.67 19.14 -22.06
CA LEU A 301 -10.35 19.75 -22.28
C LEU A 301 -10.44 21.27 -22.42
N CYS A 302 -11.43 21.78 -23.16
CA CYS A 302 -11.69 23.21 -23.24
C CYS A 302 -11.92 23.83 -21.86
N THR A 303 -12.72 23.15 -21.01
CA THR A 303 -13.02 23.61 -19.64
C THR A 303 -11.76 23.62 -18.77
N ILE A 304 -10.93 22.57 -18.84
CA ILE A 304 -9.66 22.48 -18.08
C ILE A 304 -8.72 23.63 -18.42
N TYR A 305 -8.59 23.98 -19.70
CA TYR A 305 -7.62 25.00 -20.14
C TYR A 305 -8.18 26.42 -20.16
N SER A 306 -9.50 26.60 -20.02
CA SER A 306 -10.14 27.92 -20.09
C SER A 306 -10.76 28.38 -18.76
N SER A 307 -11.05 27.45 -17.84
CA SER A 307 -11.65 27.81 -16.53
C SER A 307 -10.63 28.54 -15.64
N LEU A 308 -11.09 29.59 -14.97
CA LEU A 308 -10.34 30.28 -13.91
C LEU A 308 -10.72 29.77 -12.51
N ASP A 309 -11.79 28.97 -12.39
CA ASP A 309 -12.23 28.39 -11.12
C ASP A 309 -11.50 27.07 -10.84
N PRO A 310 -10.67 26.98 -9.78
CA PRO A 310 -9.98 25.74 -9.40
C PRO A 310 -10.92 24.66 -8.87
N LYS A 311 -12.18 24.97 -8.54
CA LYS A 311 -13.19 24.02 -8.03
C LYS A 311 -14.21 23.60 -9.09
N GLN A 312 -14.02 24.03 -10.34
CA GLN A 312 -14.90 23.69 -11.45
C GLN A 312 -14.96 22.17 -11.64
N LYS A 313 -16.17 21.60 -11.58
CA LYS A 313 -16.39 20.17 -11.86
C LYS A 313 -16.34 19.92 -13.37
N LEU A 314 -15.66 18.83 -13.75
CA LEU A 314 -15.40 18.38 -15.11
C LEU A 314 -16.31 17.23 -15.52
#